data_AF-A0A7X8KY23-F1
#
_entry.id   AF-A0A7X8KY23-F1
#
_cell.length_a   1.000
_cell.length_b   1.000
_cell.length_c   1.000
_cell.angle_alpha   90.00
_cell.angle_beta   90.00
_cell.angle_gamma   90.00
#
_symmetry.space_group_name_H-M   'P 1'
#
loop_
_entity.id
_entity.type
_entity.pdbx_description
1 polymer ?
#
loop_
_entity_poly.entity_id
_entity_poly.type
_entity_poly.pdbx_seq_one_letter_code
_entity_poly.pdbx_strand_id
1 'polypeptide(L)' 'KVIAEGVETEKQLKILKKIKCDLVQGYYYSKPLLPKDFEKFYHEFNKLRYEEFEEV' A
#
# COMPACT_ATOMS: atom_id res chain seq x y z
N LYS A 1 15.52 6.38 0.85
CA LYS A 1 14.22 5.69 0.93
C LYS A 1 14.46 4.20 0.66
N VAL A 2 13.91 3.34 1.51
CA VAL A 2 14.02 1.88 1.45
C VAL A 2 12.63 1.30 1.22
N ILE A 3 12.54 0.29 0.35
CA ILE A 3 11.31 -0.48 0.11
C ILE A 3 11.45 -1.87 0.70
N ALA A 4 10.43 -2.32 1.44
CA ALA A 4 10.28 -3.70 1.84
C ALA A 4 9.30 -4.41 0.88
N GLU A 5 9.77 -5.40 0.16
CA GLU A 5 8.98 -6.21 -0.77
C GLU A 5 8.50 -7.52 -0.12
N GLY A 6 7.40 -8.07 -0.62
CA GLY A 6 6.84 -9.33 -0.11
C GLY A 6 6.03 -9.20 1.19
N VAL A 7 5.41 -8.05 1.45
CA VAL A 7 4.50 -7.88 2.60
C VAL A 7 3.16 -8.55 2.33
N GLU A 8 2.84 -9.61 3.07
CA GLU A 8 1.63 -10.42 2.85
C GLU A 8 0.64 -10.32 4.01
N THR A 9 1.09 -9.92 5.20
CA THR A 9 0.27 -9.90 6.41
C THR A 9 0.31 -8.56 7.14
N GLU A 10 -0.77 -8.26 7.87
CA GLU A 10 -0.85 -7.05 8.70
C GLU A 10 0.26 -7.02 9.78
N LYS A 11 0.66 -8.19 10.30
CA LYS A 11 1.75 -8.30 11.28
C LYS A 11 3.08 -7.82 10.71
N GLN A 12 3.43 -8.22 9.48
CA GLN A 12 4.63 -7.73 8.80
C GLN A 12 4.57 -6.22 8.58
N LEU A 13 3.43 -5.70 8.11
CA LEU A 13 3.22 -4.26 7.95
C LEU A 13 3.43 -3.49 9.26
N LYS A 14 2.87 -3.98 10.38
CA LYS A 14 3.04 -3.37 11.71
C LYS A 14 4.50 -3.32 12.16
N ILE A 15 5.29 -4.35 11.85
CA ILE A 15 6.74 -4.37 12.15
C ILE A 15 7.47 -3.33 11.30
N LEU A 16 7.21 -3.29 9.99
CA LEU A 16 7.84 -2.36 9.05
C LEU A 16 7.53 -0.90 9.39
N LYS A 17 6.29 -0.59 9.81
CA LYS A 17 5.92 0.73 10.33
C LYS A 17 6.71 1.11 11.58
N LYS A 18 6.88 0.19 12.54
CA LYS A 18 7.64 0.44 13.79
C LYS A 18 9.12 0.75 13.54
N ILE A 19 9.73 0.08 12.57
CA ILE A 19 11.13 0.33 12.18
C ILE A 19 11.28 1.49 11.18
N LYS A 20 10.19 2.22 10.90
CA LYS A 20 10.14 3.38 9.99
C LYS A 20 10.63 3.06 8.57
N CYS A 21 10.25 1.89 8.05
CA CYS A 21 10.47 1.58 6.63
C CYS A 21 9.69 2.58 5.75
N ASP A 22 10.34 3.15 4.73
CA ASP A 22 9.76 4.25 3.95
C ASP A 22 8.59 3.78 3.06
N LEU A 23 8.75 2.62 2.41
CA LEU A 23 7.83 2.12 1.40
C LEU A 23 7.64 0.61 1.56
N VAL A 24 6.48 0.11 1.13
CA VAL A 24 6.13 -1.31 1.21
C VAL A 24 5.45 -1.76 -0.08
N GLN A 25 5.74 -2.99 -0.50
CA GLN A 25 5.06 -3.67 -1.59
C GLN A 25 4.77 -5.11 -1.20
N GLY A 26 3.59 -5.61 -1.52
CA GLY A 26 3.28 -7.03 -1.38
C GLY A 26 1.78 -7.33 -1.44
N TYR A 27 1.47 -8.63 -1.36
CA TYR A 27 0.11 -9.15 -1.55
C TYR A 27 -0.88 -8.67 -0.48
N TYR A 28 -0.39 -8.16 0.65
CA TYR A 28 -1.22 -7.48 1.64
C TYR A 28 -2.02 -6.32 1.03
N TYR A 29 -1.42 -5.59 0.09
CA TYR A 29 -2.09 -4.49 -0.62
C TYR A 29 -2.70 -4.95 -1.93
N SER A 30 -1.92 -5.60 -2.79
CA SER A 30 -2.39 -6.12 -4.06
C SER A 30 -1.44 -7.19 -4.61
N LYS A 31 -2.00 -8.13 -5.36
CA LYS A 31 -1.22 -9.02 -6.22
C LYS A 31 -0.76 -8.25 -7.47
N PRO A 32 0.22 -8.74 -8.26
CA PRO A 32 0.48 -8.19 -9.58
C PRO A 32 -0.81 -8.14 -10.41
N LEU A 33 -1.09 -6.99 -11.01
CA LEU A 33 -2.31 -6.73 -11.76
C LEU A 33 -2.00 -6.62 -13.25
N LEU A 34 -2.98 -6.94 -14.09
CA LEU A 34 -2.93 -6.57 -15.50
C LEU A 34 -3.06 -5.04 -15.64
N PRO A 35 -2.59 -4.44 -16.74
CA PRO A 35 -2.66 -2.99 -16.93
C PRO A 35 -4.05 -2.40 -16.73
N LYS A 36 -5.09 -3.05 -17.26
CA LYS A 36 -6.50 -2.62 -17.12
C LYS A 36 -7.00 -2.62 -15.67
N ASP A 37 -6.49 -3.54 -14.85
CA ASP A 37 -6.91 -3.71 -13.47
C ASP A 37 -6.11 -2.78 -12.55
N PHE A 38 -4.87 -2.45 -12.94
CA PHE A 38 -4.02 -1.49 -12.24
C PHE A 38 -4.61 -0.08 -12.23
N GLU A 39 -5.11 0.42 -13.37
CA GLU A 39 -5.69 1.77 -13.43
C GLU A 39 -6.86 1.93 -12.45
N LYS A 40 -7.77 0.94 -12.43
CA LYS A 40 -8.87 0.89 -11.46
C LYS A 40 -8.35 0.86 -10.02
N PHE A 41 -7.42 -0.05 -9.71
CA PHE A 41 -6.81 -0.15 -8.39
C PHE A 41 -6.15 1.16 -7.95
N TYR A 42 -5.40 1.82 -8.84
CA TYR A 42 -4.71 3.07 -8.54
C TYR A 42 -5.68 4.19 -8.16
N HIS A 43 -6.80 4.31 -8.88
CA HIS A 43 -7.82 5.31 -8.55
C HIS A 43 -8.55 4.98 -7.23
N GLU A 44 -8.93 3.73 -7.01
CA GLU A 44 -9.62 3.31 -5.77
C GLU A 44 -8.71 3.42 -4.54
N PHE A 45 -7.48 2.93 -4.64
CA PHE A 45 -6.49 2.95 -3.56
C PHE A 45 -6.12 4.39 -3.13
N ASN A 46 -6.06 5.32 -4.08
CA ASN A 46 -5.73 6.71 -3.79
C ASN A 46 -6.94 7.57 -3.41
N LYS A 47 -8.18 7.20 -3.77
CA LYS A 47 -9.40 7.88 -3.27
C LYS A 47 -9.48 7.84 -1.75
N LEU A 48 -9.16 6.69 -1.15
CA LEU A 48 -9.13 6.51 0.31
C LEU A 48 -8.10 7.44 0.99
N ARG A 49 -7.03 7.82 0.30
CA ARG A 49 -6.05 8.79 0.82
C ARG A 49 -6.50 10.24 0.74
N TYR A 50 -7.45 10.59 -0.12
CA TYR A 50 -7.99 11.95 -0.20
C TYR A 50 -9.05 12.19 0.87
N GLU A 51 -9.90 11.20 1.16
CA GLU A 51 -10.90 11.30 2.22
C GLU A 51 -10.25 11.43 3.62
N GLU A 52 -9.12 10.75 3.88
CA GLU A 52 -8.34 10.93 5.12
C GLU A 52 -7.66 12.32 5.25
N PHE A 53 -7.56 13.10 4.16
CA PHE A 53 -6.92 14.43 4.16
C PHE A 53 -7.92 15.60 4.12
N GLU A 54 -9.20 15.37 3.82
CA GLU A 54 -10.27 16.40 3.89
C GLU A 54 -10.91 16.53 5.27
N GLU A 55 -10.71 15.56 6.18
CA GLU A 55 -11.18 15.63 7.57
C GLU A 55 -10.20 16.35 8.53
N VAL A 56 -9.20 17.08 8.01
CA VAL A 56 -8.22 17.86 8.81
C VAL A 56 -8.24 19.35 8.48
#